data_AF-A0AAE3UAI8-F1
#
_entry.id   AF-A0AAE3UAI8-F1
#
_cell.length_a   1.000
_cell.length_b   1.000
_cell.length_c   1.000
_cell.angle_alpha   90.00
_cell.angle_beta   90.00
_cell.angle_gamma   90.00
#
_symmetry.space_group_name_H-M   'P 1'
#
loop_
_entity.id
_entity.type
_entity.pdbx_description
1 polymer ?
#
loop_
_entity_poly.entity_id
_entity_poly.type
_entity_poly.pdbx_seq_one_letter_code
_entity_poly.pdbx_strand_id
1 'polypeptide(L)'
;MVTYLNYYTVEGNEWQSLLQTLEQVKVAPFERSNTLFPPDALQTINPIALQRLGAQTYEKLRLNWSLTDLALIDAKKGALESSAEKFSNAYEQFDDLSGESLLLAQTLYHSRIAYFYYRTSQFDNADKNLARTLEIDDMLQGIYPVLHGHKLHVLQNKSRTLALRKRYGDGAHLLTDILHYMINSRHKPYQRGVWGKQLIMKEAAFQPTHVAFEFTIFYFCRDCYHFPAFETEVIRNSGGLVKSLRKVALHHPVYQTTLDWLQTKRALYVQDSLTEYISRTDHFIRTYSERYNLFKLLLLMDLFRALTLLGFKEESQTIQAFIGDYHAIQIAA
;
A
#
# COMPACT_ATOMS: atom_id res chain seq x y z
N MET A 1 14.13 -20.48 21.25
CA MET A 1 14.58 -20.30 19.85
C MET A 1 16.09 -20.05 19.86
N VAL A 2 16.85 -21.02 20.37
CA VAL A 2 18.33 -21.01 20.49
C VAL A 2 18.76 -22.46 20.34
N THR A 3 18.71 -22.97 19.12
CA THR A 3 19.32 -24.25 18.73
C THR A 3 19.23 -24.30 17.20
N TYR A 4 20.37 -24.55 16.52
CA TYR A 4 20.60 -24.50 15.06
C TYR A 4 21.12 -23.16 14.47
N LEU A 5 22.06 -22.49 15.14
CA LEU A 5 22.88 -21.40 14.57
C LEU A 5 24.29 -21.83 14.16
N ASN A 6 24.48 -23.09 13.76
CA ASN A 6 25.75 -23.56 13.23
C ASN A 6 25.67 -23.68 11.71
N TYR A 7 26.54 -22.93 11.01
CA TYR A 7 26.85 -22.96 9.57
C TYR A 7 26.03 -22.07 8.60
N TYR A 8 25.78 -20.80 8.93
CA TYR A 8 25.72 -19.79 7.87
C TYR A 8 27.11 -19.17 7.74
N THR A 9 27.82 -19.43 6.63
CA THR A 9 28.94 -18.59 6.21
C THR A 9 28.39 -17.62 5.17
N VAL A 10 28.43 -16.31 5.46
CA VAL A 10 28.03 -15.27 4.51
C VAL A 10 29.14 -15.02 3.47
N GLU A 11 30.32 -15.61 3.66
CA GLU A 11 31.53 -15.47 2.81
C GLU A 11 31.41 -16.07 1.38
N GLY A 12 30.21 -16.45 0.93
CA GLY A 12 29.97 -17.04 -0.39
C GLY A 12 30.00 -16.05 -1.57
N ASN A 13 30.00 -16.59 -2.79
CA ASN A 13 29.96 -15.83 -4.05
C ASN A 13 28.77 -14.85 -4.12
N GLU A 14 27.66 -15.17 -3.45
CA GLU A 14 26.44 -14.38 -3.39
C GLU A 14 26.66 -13.03 -2.68
N TRP A 15 27.43 -13.02 -1.59
CA TRP A 15 27.74 -11.81 -0.85
C TRP A 15 28.66 -10.88 -1.64
N GLN A 16 29.71 -11.43 -2.27
CA GLN A 16 30.60 -10.66 -3.14
C GLN A 16 29.86 -10.08 -4.34
N SER A 17 28.95 -10.84 -4.95
CA SER A 17 28.09 -10.36 -6.03
C SER A 17 27.23 -9.17 -5.56
N LEU A 18 26.60 -9.29 -4.39
CA LEU A 18 25.78 -8.21 -3.82
C LEU A 18 26.61 -6.94 -3.58
N LEU A 19 27.80 -7.06 -2.98
CA LEU A 19 28.67 -5.90 -2.73
C LEU A 19 29.04 -5.17 -4.03
N GLN A 20 29.38 -5.92 -5.09
CA GLN A 20 29.66 -5.33 -6.40
C GLN A 20 28.44 -4.58 -6.97
N THR A 21 27.24 -5.15 -6.81
CA THR A 21 25.99 -4.47 -7.21
C THR A 21 25.77 -3.18 -6.45
N LEU A 22 25.96 -3.21 -5.12
CA LEU A 22 25.75 -2.03 -4.28
C LEU A 22 26.71 -0.91 -4.69
N GLU A 23 27.98 -1.20 -4.94
CA GLU A 23 28.93 -0.20 -5.42
C GLU A 23 28.57 0.36 -6.81
N GLN A 24 28.06 -0.47 -7.72
CA GLN A 24 27.54 0.01 -9.02
C GLN A 24 26.35 0.94 -8.87
N VAL A 25 25.44 0.65 -7.92
CA VAL A 25 24.25 1.48 -7.67
C VAL A 25 24.65 2.84 -7.08
N LYS A 26 25.68 2.93 -6.24
CA LYS A 26 26.14 4.22 -5.67
C LYS A 26 26.59 5.22 -6.74
N VAL A 27 27.17 4.73 -7.83
CA VAL A 27 27.77 5.57 -8.87
C VAL A 27 26.84 5.82 -10.07
N ALA A 28 25.68 5.16 -10.12
CA ALA A 28 24.71 5.34 -11.19
C ALA A 28 23.95 6.68 -11.02
N PRO A 29 23.72 7.45 -12.10
CA PRO A 29 22.93 8.67 -12.03
C PRO A 29 21.48 8.35 -11.66
N PHE A 30 20.97 9.06 -10.65
CA PHE A 30 19.59 8.91 -10.19
C PHE A 30 18.62 9.66 -11.10
N GLU A 31 17.68 8.95 -11.73
CA GLU A 31 16.59 9.57 -12.49
C GLU A 31 15.31 9.65 -11.63
N ARG A 32 14.89 10.87 -11.29
CA ARG A 32 13.60 11.10 -10.64
C ARG A 32 12.47 10.68 -11.59
N SER A 33 11.65 9.72 -11.16
CA SER A 33 10.40 9.41 -11.83
C SER A 33 9.37 10.52 -11.55
N ASN A 34 9.21 11.43 -12.52
CA ASN A 34 8.32 12.60 -12.39
C ASN A 34 6.82 12.26 -12.51
N THR A 35 6.49 11.02 -12.85
CA THR A 35 5.10 10.55 -13.01
C THR A 35 4.99 9.14 -12.47
N LEU A 36 5.08 9.02 -11.14
CA LEU A 36 4.79 7.74 -10.51
C LEU A 36 3.35 7.29 -10.81
N PHE A 37 2.40 8.23 -10.91
CA PHE A 37 1.00 7.89 -11.11
C PHE A 37 0.15 8.96 -11.83
N PRO A 38 -0.85 8.57 -12.63
CA PRO A 38 -1.84 9.49 -13.19
C PRO A 38 -2.70 10.16 -12.09
N PRO A 39 -3.27 11.36 -12.36
CA PRO A 39 -4.01 12.13 -11.37
C PRO A 39 -5.32 11.47 -10.88
N ASP A 40 -5.74 12.00 -9.73
CA ASP A 40 -6.75 11.58 -8.75
C ASP A 40 -8.03 10.89 -9.28
N ALA A 41 -8.45 9.80 -8.62
CA ALA A 41 -9.67 9.05 -8.89
C ALA A 41 -10.94 9.93 -8.82
N LEU A 42 -10.90 11.07 -8.11
CA LEU A 42 -11.99 12.04 -8.07
C LEU A 42 -12.31 12.69 -9.42
N GLN A 43 -11.36 12.79 -10.34
CA GLN A 43 -11.62 13.34 -11.67
C GLN A 43 -12.64 12.51 -12.46
N THR A 44 -12.87 11.25 -12.07
CA THR A 44 -13.77 10.32 -12.77
C THR A 44 -15.20 10.30 -12.20
N ILE A 45 -15.40 10.65 -10.93
CA ILE A 45 -16.76 10.79 -10.34
C ILE A 45 -17.43 12.05 -10.89
N ASN A 46 -16.64 13.10 -11.13
CA ASN A 46 -17.11 14.45 -11.48
C ASN A 46 -18.06 14.49 -12.69
N PRO A 47 -17.77 13.88 -13.84
CA PRO A 47 -18.66 13.95 -15.00
C PRO A 47 -19.99 13.21 -14.78
N ILE A 48 -19.94 12.03 -14.14
CA ILE A 48 -21.14 11.21 -13.87
C ILE A 48 -22.02 11.90 -12.83
N ALA A 49 -21.41 12.44 -11.76
CA ALA A 49 -22.12 13.17 -10.71
C ALA A 49 -22.75 14.46 -11.27
N LEU A 50 -22.01 15.24 -12.07
CA LEU A 50 -22.54 16.46 -12.70
C LEU A 50 -23.75 16.15 -13.59
N GLN A 51 -23.66 15.11 -14.42
CA GLN A 51 -24.74 14.70 -15.32
C GLN A 51 -26.01 14.29 -14.55
N ARG A 52 -25.85 13.57 -13.44
CA ARG A 52 -26.98 12.99 -12.69
C ARG A 52 -27.62 13.95 -11.68
N LEU A 53 -26.80 14.76 -11.01
CA LEU A 53 -27.24 15.64 -9.92
C LEU A 53 -27.61 17.05 -10.38
N GLY A 54 -27.18 17.43 -11.58
CA GLY A 54 -27.25 18.81 -12.07
C GLY A 54 -26.17 19.70 -11.45
N ALA A 55 -25.89 20.82 -12.12
CA ALA A 55 -24.77 21.70 -11.78
C ALA A 55 -24.83 22.25 -10.35
N GLN A 56 -26.00 22.69 -9.89
CA GLN A 56 -26.14 23.32 -8.57
C GLN A 56 -25.83 22.35 -7.42
N THR A 57 -26.41 21.15 -7.45
CA THR A 57 -26.17 20.10 -6.44
C THR A 57 -24.73 19.60 -6.50
N TYR A 58 -24.18 19.47 -7.71
CA TYR A 58 -22.80 19.06 -7.90
C TYR A 58 -21.79 20.08 -7.32
N GLU A 59 -22.03 21.38 -7.46
CA GLU A 59 -21.15 22.39 -6.85
C GLU A 59 -21.14 22.32 -5.33
N LYS A 60 -22.30 22.09 -4.69
CA LYS A 60 -22.38 21.84 -3.24
C LYS A 60 -21.57 20.61 -2.82
N LEU A 61 -21.72 19.51 -3.56
CA LEU A 61 -20.95 18.28 -3.35
C LEU A 61 -19.45 18.52 -3.49
N ARG A 62 -19.03 19.27 -4.53
CA ARG A 62 -17.63 19.60 -4.79
C ARG A 62 -17.02 20.45 -3.68
N LEU A 63 -17.78 21.40 -3.13
CA LEU A 63 -17.34 22.20 -1.97
C LEU A 63 -17.09 21.30 -0.75
N ASN A 64 -18.03 20.41 -0.41
CA ASN A 64 -17.86 19.45 0.67
C ASN A 64 -16.60 18.59 0.48
N TRP A 65 -16.38 18.06 -0.72
CA TRP A 65 -15.20 17.25 -1.04
C TRP A 65 -13.91 18.04 -0.88
N SER A 66 -13.87 19.29 -1.36
CA SER A 66 -12.70 20.16 -1.23
C SER A 66 -12.34 20.44 0.24
N LEU A 67 -13.34 20.75 1.08
CA LEU A 67 -13.12 20.95 2.52
C LEU A 67 -12.57 19.68 3.18
N THR A 68 -13.14 18.53 2.82
CA THR A 68 -12.72 17.23 3.35
C THR A 68 -11.30 16.87 2.92
N ASP A 69 -10.88 17.23 1.70
CA ASP A 69 -9.50 17.04 1.22
C ASP A 69 -8.50 17.90 1.99
N LEU A 70 -8.84 19.17 2.22
CA LEU A 70 -8.02 20.07 3.03
C LEU A 70 -7.90 19.55 4.47
N ALA A 71 -8.99 19.06 5.05
CA ALA A 71 -8.98 18.45 6.39
C ALA A 71 -8.05 17.24 6.48
N LEU A 72 -8.05 16.37 5.45
CA LEU A 72 -7.13 15.22 5.38
C LEU A 72 -5.67 15.66 5.25
N ILE A 73 -5.38 16.68 4.43
CA ILE A 73 -4.02 17.22 4.28
C ILE A 73 -3.49 17.71 5.62
N ASP A 74 -4.31 18.45 6.38
CA ASP A 74 -3.94 18.93 7.71
C ASP A 74 -3.72 17.78 8.69
N ALA A 75 -4.59 16.75 8.68
CA ALA A 75 -4.40 15.55 9.50
C ALA A 75 -3.06 14.86 9.18
N LYS A 76 -2.73 14.71 7.89
CA LYS A 76 -1.47 14.10 7.44
C LYS A 76 -0.25 14.88 7.95
N LYS A 77 -0.31 16.21 7.92
CA LYS A 77 0.73 17.13 8.45
C LYS A 77 0.79 17.18 9.99
N GLY A 78 -0.20 16.61 10.69
CA GLY A 78 -0.28 16.65 12.15
C GLY A 78 -0.92 17.93 12.72
N ALA A 79 -1.51 18.78 11.87
CA ALA A 79 -2.27 19.95 12.30
C ALA A 79 -3.69 19.54 12.73
N LEU A 80 -3.79 18.83 13.86
CA LEU A 80 -5.02 18.11 14.26
C LEU A 80 -6.20 19.04 14.59
N GLU A 81 -5.96 20.20 15.24
CA GLU A 81 -7.02 21.16 15.54
C GLU A 81 -7.63 21.75 14.26
N SER A 82 -6.76 22.26 13.37
CA SER A 82 -7.14 22.75 12.04
C SER A 82 -7.86 21.70 11.19
N SER A 83 -7.43 20.44 11.30
CA SER A 83 -8.08 19.32 10.63
C SER A 83 -9.49 19.08 11.18
N ALA A 84 -9.66 19.08 12.51
CA ALA A 84 -10.95 18.88 13.15
C ALA A 84 -11.95 19.98 12.79
N GLU A 85 -11.53 21.25 12.78
CA GLU A 85 -12.34 22.38 12.33
C GLU A 85 -12.83 22.19 10.89
N LYS A 86 -11.93 21.83 9.96
CA LYS A 86 -12.30 21.60 8.56
C LYS A 86 -13.24 20.40 8.37
N PHE A 87 -13.07 19.33 9.15
CA PHE A 87 -14.03 18.22 9.15
C PHE A 87 -15.40 18.64 9.72
N SER A 88 -15.45 19.54 10.70
CA SER A 88 -16.71 20.11 11.19
C SER A 88 -17.41 20.91 10.09
N ASN A 89 -16.67 21.83 9.44
CA ASN A 89 -17.22 22.67 8.36
C ASN A 89 -17.69 21.83 7.17
N ALA A 90 -16.96 20.75 6.84
CA ALA A 90 -17.40 19.82 5.80
C ALA A 90 -18.70 19.10 6.20
N TYR A 91 -18.83 18.67 7.46
CA TYR A 91 -20.04 18.01 7.96
C TYR A 91 -21.28 18.91 7.89
N GLU A 92 -21.14 20.20 8.18
CA GLU A 92 -22.24 21.18 8.05
C GLU A 92 -22.78 21.27 6.62
N GLN A 93 -21.95 21.02 5.60
CA GLN A 93 -22.42 21.00 4.20
C GLN A 93 -23.38 19.84 3.90
N PHE A 94 -23.52 18.85 4.79
CA PHE A 94 -24.47 17.74 4.59
C PHE A 94 -25.93 18.19 4.66
N ASP A 95 -26.25 19.25 5.41
CA ASP A 95 -27.63 19.76 5.54
C ASP A 95 -28.17 20.28 4.20
N ASP A 96 -27.27 20.65 3.29
CA ASP A 96 -27.55 21.16 1.95
C ASP A 96 -27.68 20.07 0.88
N LEU A 97 -27.47 18.81 1.25
CA LEU A 97 -27.40 17.64 0.37
C LEU A 97 -28.49 16.62 0.73
N SER A 98 -28.96 15.87 -0.26
CA SER A 98 -29.94 14.80 -0.02
C SER A 98 -29.78 13.65 -1.02
N GLY A 99 -30.33 12.48 -0.66
CA GLY A 99 -30.33 11.29 -1.51
C GLY A 99 -28.93 10.90 -1.99
N GLU A 100 -28.78 10.72 -3.31
CA GLU A 100 -27.52 10.33 -3.97
C GLU A 100 -26.37 11.30 -3.68
N SER A 101 -26.63 12.61 -3.65
CA SER A 101 -25.59 13.63 -3.38
C SER A 101 -25.05 13.54 -1.96
N LEU A 102 -25.91 13.29 -0.97
CA LEU A 102 -25.48 13.11 0.41
C LEU A 102 -24.65 11.83 0.57
N LEU A 103 -25.05 10.73 -0.07
CA LEU A 103 -24.28 9.48 -0.04
C LEU A 103 -22.89 9.66 -0.65
N LEU A 104 -22.79 10.38 -1.78
CA LEU A 104 -21.50 10.71 -2.41
C LEU A 104 -20.62 11.65 -1.57
N ALA A 105 -21.22 12.55 -0.79
CA ALA A 105 -20.46 13.36 0.17
C ALA A 105 -19.92 12.49 1.30
N GLN A 106 -20.77 11.59 1.82
CA GLN A 106 -20.43 10.68 2.91
C GLN A 106 -19.33 9.67 2.56
N THR A 107 -19.23 9.18 1.31
CA THR A 107 -18.18 8.23 0.91
C THR A 107 -16.78 8.79 1.17
N LEU A 108 -16.50 10.03 0.72
CA LEU A 108 -15.22 10.68 0.94
C LEU A 108 -15.06 11.18 2.37
N TYR A 109 -16.11 11.74 2.96
CA TYR A 109 -16.03 12.27 4.32
C TYR A 109 -15.63 11.19 5.33
N HIS A 110 -16.37 10.07 5.36
CA HIS A 110 -16.15 9.03 6.37
C HIS A 110 -14.80 8.35 6.21
N SER A 111 -14.33 8.10 4.98
CA SER A 111 -13.02 7.46 4.76
C SER A 111 -11.87 8.36 5.20
N ARG A 112 -12.03 9.68 5.05
CA ARG A 112 -11.01 10.68 5.40
C ARG A 112 -11.02 11.03 6.87
N ILE A 113 -12.18 11.21 7.51
CA ILE A 113 -12.24 11.44 8.96
C ILE A 113 -11.80 10.20 9.74
N ALA A 114 -11.96 8.99 9.18
CA ALA A 114 -11.36 7.79 9.76
C ALA A 114 -9.83 7.90 9.90
N TYR A 115 -9.15 8.56 8.96
CA TYR A 115 -7.72 8.85 9.08
C TYR A 115 -7.41 9.82 10.24
N PHE A 116 -8.25 10.84 10.45
CA PHE A 116 -8.12 11.73 11.62
C PHE A 116 -8.29 10.96 12.94
N TYR A 117 -9.31 10.12 13.06
CA TYR A 117 -9.52 9.28 14.24
C TYR A 117 -8.39 8.28 14.45
N TYR A 118 -7.86 7.72 13.38
CA TYR A 118 -6.65 6.92 13.39
C TYR A 118 -5.45 7.70 13.97
N ARG A 119 -5.23 8.96 13.55
CA ARG A 119 -4.12 9.80 14.05
C ARG A 119 -4.26 10.17 15.52
N THR A 120 -5.49 10.22 16.02
CA THR A 120 -5.80 10.50 17.43
C THR A 120 -6.01 9.22 18.26
N SER A 121 -5.70 8.04 17.70
CA SER A 121 -5.88 6.73 18.34
C SER A 121 -7.31 6.38 18.76
N GLN A 122 -8.31 7.05 18.19
CA GLN A 122 -9.74 6.77 18.39
C GLN A 122 -10.20 5.67 17.42
N PHE A 123 -9.66 4.46 17.59
CA PHE A 123 -9.81 3.39 16.59
C PHE A 123 -11.25 2.92 16.37
N ASP A 124 -12.10 2.95 17.39
CA ASP A 124 -13.52 2.55 17.24
C ASP A 124 -14.29 3.54 16.34
N ASN A 125 -13.98 4.84 16.46
CA ASN A 125 -14.52 5.86 15.56
C ASN A 125 -13.98 5.69 14.13
N ALA A 126 -12.70 5.34 13.98
CA ALA A 126 -12.14 5.02 12.67
C ALA A 126 -12.85 3.82 12.04
N ASP A 127 -13.04 2.73 12.77
CA ASP A 127 -13.70 1.51 12.30
C ASP A 127 -15.17 1.78 11.91
N LYS A 128 -15.91 2.55 12.73
CA LYS A 128 -17.30 2.94 12.43
C LYS A 128 -17.39 3.71 11.12
N ASN A 129 -16.51 4.68 10.90
CA ASN A 129 -16.51 5.49 9.69
C ASN A 129 -16.07 4.68 8.45
N LEU A 130 -15.06 3.83 8.57
CA LEU A 130 -14.66 2.93 7.47
C LEU A 130 -15.78 1.96 7.10
N ALA A 131 -16.47 1.37 8.10
CA ALA A 131 -17.61 0.50 7.85
C ALA A 131 -18.73 1.24 7.11
N ARG A 132 -19.04 2.48 7.53
CA ARG A 132 -20.03 3.32 6.85
C ARG A 132 -19.64 3.62 5.41
N THR A 133 -18.38 3.93 5.14
CA THR A 133 -17.90 4.11 3.76
C THR A 133 -18.10 2.86 2.91
N LEU A 134 -17.72 1.68 3.42
CA LEU A 134 -17.83 0.42 2.68
C LEU A 134 -19.29 0.09 2.32
N GLU A 135 -20.23 0.37 3.23
CA GLU A 135 -21.66 0.21 2.97
C GLU A 135 -22.13 1.10 1.82
N ILE A 136 -21.72 2.37 1.82
CA ILE A 136 -22.14 3.32 0.77
C ILE A 136 -21.48 2.98 -0.56
N ASP A 137 -20.19 2.62 -0.57
CA ASP A 137 -19.50 2.14 -1.77
C ASP A 137 -20.23 0.93 -2.38
N ASP A 138 -20.71 0.01 -1.54
CA ASP A 138 -21.49 -1.15 -2.00
C ASP A 138 -22.83 -0.76 -2.65
N MET A 139 -23.51 0.25 -2.10
CA MET A 139 -24.77 0.78 -2.67
C MET A 139 -24.54 1.48 -4.02
N LEU A 140 -23.44 2.22 -4.15
CA LEU A 140 -23.24 3.15 -5.26
C LEU A 140 -22.33 2.62 -6.38
N GLN A 141 -21.48 1.60 -6.14
CA GLN A 141 -20.52 1.13 -7.15
C GLN A 141 -21.14 0.56 -8.43
N GLY A 142 -22.43 0.23 -8.42
CA GLY A 142 -23.18 -0.13 -9.64
C GLY A 142 -23.38 1.05 -10.59
N ILE A 143 -23.46 2.26 -10.04
CA ILE A 143 -23.65 3.54 -10.74
C ILE A 143 -22.31 4.25 -10.95
N TYR A 144 -21.43 4.18 -9.95
CA TYR A 144 -20.11 4.80 -9.93
C TYR A 144 -19.03 3.73 -9.81
N PRO A 145 -18.57 3.12 -10.92
CA PRO A 145 -17.63 1.99 -10.87
C PRO A 145 -16.34 2.25 -10.09
N VAL A 146 -15.88 3.50 -10.05
CA VAL A 146 -14.67 3.91 -9.31
C VAL A 146 -14.80 3.77 -7.79
N LEU A 147 -16.02 3.66 -7.26
CA LEU A 147 -16.22 3.32 -5.86
C LEU A 147 -15.82 1.88 -5.53
N HIS A 148 -15.68 1.01 -6.54
CA HIS A 148 -15.06 -0.30 -6.34
C HIS A 148 -13.57 -0.17 -5.96
N GLY A 149 -12.83 0.68 -6.68
CA GLY A 149 -11.44 0.99 -6.35
C GLY A 149 -11.32 1.72 -5.01
N HIS A 150 -12.24 2.67 -4.73
CA HIS A 150 -12.32 3.32 -3.42
C HIS A 150 -12.52 2.31 -2.28
N LYS A 151 -13.42 1.33 -2.45
CA LYS A 151 -13.62 0.23 -1.50
C LYS A 151 -12.34 -0.53 -1.22
N LEU A 152 -11.55 -0.88 -2.25
CA LEU A 152 -10.26 -1.56 -2.09
C LEU A 152 -9.27 -0.69 -1.27
N HIS A 153 -9.18 0.61 -1.56
CA HIS A 153 -8.35 1.54 -0.79
C HIS A 153 -8.81 1.71 0.67
N VAL A 154 -10.12 1.75 0.93
CA VAL A 154 -10.70 1.83 2.28
C VAL A 154 -10.33 0.58 3.08
N LEU A 155 -10.37 -0.61 2.46
CA LEU A 155 -9.93 -1.84 3.11
C LEU A 155 -8.43 -1.91 3.34
N GLN A 156 -7.62 -1.33 2.45
CA GLN A 156 -6.19 -1.17 2.71
C GLN A 156 -5.94 -0.21 3.90
N ASN A 157 -6.68 0.88 4.01
CA ASN A 157 -6.57 1.76 5.18
C ASN A 157 -6.99 1.04 6.46
N LYS A 158 -8.02 0.16 6.39
CA LYS A 158 -8.41 -0.70 7.50
C LYS A 158 -7.30 -1.67 7.91
N SER A 159 -6.56 -2.26 6.96
CA SER A 159 -5.44 -3.15 7.30
C SER A 159 -4.31 -2.39 8.03
N ARG A 160 -4.03 -1.14 7.63
CA ARG A 160 -3.11 -0.25 8.36
C ARG A 160 -3.58 0.06 9.78
N THR A 161 -4.87 0.36 9.96
CA THR A 161 -5.45 0.58 11.31
C THR A 161 -5.29 -0.66 12.20
N LEU A 162 -5.48 -1.86 11.65
CA LEU A 162 -5.25 -3.12 12.36
C LEU A 162 -3.77 -3.29 12.75
N ALA A 163 -2.84 -2.97 11.84
CA ALA A 163 -1.40 -3.03 12.12
C ALA A 163 -1.00 -2.10 13.27
N LEU A 164 -1.55 -0.89 13.35
CA LEU A 164 -1.26 0.03 14.47
C LEU A 164 -1.79 -0.45 15.81
N ARG A 165 -2.91 -1.17 15.80
CA ARG A 165 -3.45 -1.86 16.97
C ARG A 165 -2.69 -3.14 17.30
N LYS A 166 -1.56 -3.41 16.62
CA LYS A 166 -0.76 -4.63 16.72
C LYS A 166 -1.53 -5.91 16.37
N ARG A 167 -2.64 -5.79 15.64
CA ARG A 167 -3.43 -6.91 15.09
C ARG A 167 -2.89 -7.29 13.71
N TYR A 168 -1.62 -7.65 13.68
CA TYR A 168 -0.86 -7.85 12.43
C TYR A 168 -1.44 -8.96 11.57
N GLY A 169 -1.85 -10.10 12.15
CA GLY A 169 -2.45 -11.21 11.42
C GLY A 169 -3.74 -10.81 10.69
N ASP A 170 -4.66 -10.13 11.40
CA ASP A 170 -5.92 -9.66 10.82
C ASP A 170 -5.68 -8.65 9.68
N GLY A 171 -4.75 -7.71 9.88
CA GLY A 171 -4.35 -6.76 8.85
C GLY A 171 -3.75 -7.49 7.64
N ALA A 172 -2.95 -8.53 7.88
CA ALA A 172 -2.24 -9.26 6.84
C ALA A 172 -3.21 -10.08 5.97
N HIS A 173 -4.17 -10.77 6.60
CA HIS A 173 -5.24 -11.47 5.89
C HIS A 173 -6.06 -10.50 5.03
N LEU A 174 -6.45 -9.35 5.59
CA LEU A 174 -7.22 -8.37 4.82
C LEU A 174 -6.44 -7.86 3.60
N LEU A 175 -5.17 -7.47 3.77
CA LEU A 175 -4.37 -6.96 2.66
C LEU A 175 -4.11 -8.04 1.59
N THR A 176 -3.76 -9.26 2.00
CA THR A 176 -3.50 -10.35 1.06
C THR A 176 -4.76 -10.75 0.30
N ASP A 177 -5.94 -10.72 0.93
CA ASP A 177 -7.23 -10.95 0.27
C ASP A 177 -7.52 -9.89 -0.79
N ILE A 178 -7.28 -8.60 -0.50
CA ILE A 178 -7.44 -7.50 -1.47
C ILE A 178 -6.54 -7.73 -2.68
N LEU A 179 -5.23 -7.93 -2.46
CA LEU A 179 -4.26 -8.13 -3.53
C LEU A 179 -4.59 -9.36 -4.37
N HIS A 180 -5.02 -10.45 -3.72
CA HIS A 180 -5.39 -11.68 -4.40
C HIS A 180 -6.66 -11.49 -5.23
N TYR A 181 -7.66 -10.76 -4.73
CA TYR A 181 -8.87 -10.43 -5.47
C TYR A 181 -8.57 -9.60 -6.74
N MET A 182 -7.67 -8.62 -6.65
CA MET A 182 -7.30 -7.75 -7.78
C MET A 182 -6.71 -8.54 -8.96
N ILE A 183 -5.91 -9.56 -8.69
CA ILE A 183 -5.29 -10.41 -9.74
C ILE A 183 -6.13 -11.66 -10.08
N ASN A 184 -6.99 -12.10 -9.17
CA ASN A 184 -7.85 -13.26 -9.31
C ASN A 184 -9.22 -12.96 -8.71
N SER A 185 -10.08 -12.28 -9.49
CA SER A 185 -11.43 -11.86 -9.09
C SER A 185 -12.39 -12.98 -8.66
N ARG A 186 -12.01 -14.26 -8.81
CA ARG A 186 -12.74 -15.40 -8.22
C ARG A 186 -12.47 -15.55 -6.72
N HIS A 187 -11.31 -15.09 -6.24
CA HIS A 187 -10.97 -15.02 -4.82
C HIS A 187 -11.63 -13.79 -4.19
N LYS A 188 -12.87 -13.94 -3.73
CA LYS A 188 -13.60 -12.85 -3.07
C LYS A 188 -13.02 -12.61 -1.67
N PRO A 189 -12.73 -11.36 -1.27
CA PRO A 189 -12.30 -11.06 0.09
C PRO A 189 -13.33 -11.55 1.12
N TYR A 190 -12.87 -11.96 2.32
CA TYR A 190 -13.77 -12.38 3.39
C TYR A 190 -14.71 -11.26 3.87
N GLN A 191 -14.30 -10.00 3.71
CA GLN A 191 -15.10 -8.84 4.06
C GLN A 191 -16.44 -8.86 3.31
N ARG A 192 -17.54 -8.70 4.06
CA ARG A 192 -18.91 -8.62 3.50
C ARG A 192 -19.01 -7.48 2.47
N GLY A 193 -19.83 -7.68 1.46
CA GLY A 193 -20.15 -6.69 0.44
C GLY A 193 -20.32 -7.28 -0.95
N VAL A 194 -20.48 -6.42 -1.95
CA VAL A 194 -20.59 -6.84 -3.34
C VAL A 194 -19.19 -6.93 -3.96
N TRP A 195 -18.92 -8.07 -4.61
CA TRP A 195 -17.64 -8.44 -5.19
C TRP A 195 -17.84 -9.19 -6.51
N GLY A 196 -16.92 -9.03 -7.45
CA GLY A 196 -16.89 -9.87 -8.64
C GLY A 196 -16.13 -9.29 -9.81
N LYS A 197 -15.78 -10.16 -10.75
CA LYS A 197 -15.02 -9.82 -11.96
C LYS A 197 -15.57 -8.62 -12.72
N GLN A 198 -16.90 -8.50 -12.83
CA GLN A 198 -17.53 -7.39 -13.55
C GLN A 198 -17.23 -6.02 -12.92
N LEU A 199 -17.08 -5.94 -11.59
CA LEU A 199 -16.73 -4.69 -10.91
C LEU A 199 -15.30 -4.28 -11.22
N ILE A 200 -14.34 -5.22 -11.14
CA ILE A 200 -12.95 -4.97 -11.54
C ILE A 200 -12.88 -4.53 -13.01
N MET A 201 -13.63 -5.17 -13.91
CA MET A 201 -13.64 -4.79 -15.32
C MET A 201 -14.21 -3.39 -15.57
N LYS A 202 -15.26 -2.99 -14.85
CA LYS A 202 -15.84 -1.65 -14.96
C LYS A 202 -14.90 -0.59 -14.38
N GLU A 203 -14.28 -0.87 -13.24
CA GLU A 203 -13.24 -0.01 -12.66
C GLU A 203 -12.03 0.14 -13.60
N ALA A 204 -11.63 -0.95 -14.25
CA ALA A 204 -10.50 -0.98 -15.18
C ALA A 204 -10.66 -0.04 -16.39
N ALA A 205 -11.89 0.36 -16.72
CA ALA A 205 -12.16 1.37 -17.73
C ALA A 205 -11.72 2.78 -17.31
N PHE A 206 -11.56 3.03 -16.01
CA PHE A 206 -11.13 4.30 -15.43
C PHE A 206 -9.69 4.23 -14.93
N GLN A 207 -9.33 3.15 -14.23
CA GLN A 207 -7.98 2.92 -13.73
C GLN A 207 -7.55 1.49 -14.04
N PRO A 208 -6.51 1.28 -14.88
CA PRO A 208 -6.05 -0.07 -15.19
C PRO A 208 -5.70 -0.86 -13.92
N THR A 209 -6.14 -2.12 -13.84
CA THR A 209 -6.00 -2.95 -12.63
C THR A 209 -4.55 -3.07 -12.15
N HIS A 210 -3.57 -3.11 -13.07
CA HIS A 210 -2.16 -3.18 -12.71
C HIS A 210 -1.68 -1.89 -12.01
N VAL A 211 -2.22 -0.72 -12.36
CA VAL A 211 -1.93 0.55 -11.69
C VAL A 211 -2.51 0.55 -10.28
N ALA A 212 -3.78 0.17 -10.12
CA ALA A 212 -4.41 0.06 -8.80
C ALA A 212 -3.67 -0.95 -7.90
N PHE A 213 -3.24 -2.08 -8.46
CA PHE A 213 -2.46 -3.09 -7.76
C PHE A 213 -1.12 -2.53 -7.30
N GLU A 214 -0.42 -1.81 -8.17
CA GLU A 214 0.85 -1.17 -7.84
C GLU A 214 0.71 -0.18 -6.69
N PHE A 215 -0.33 0.68 -6.73
CA PHE A 215 -0.64 1.59 -5.64
C PHE A 215 -0.81 0.85 -4.32
N THR A 216 -1.60 -0.21 -4.34
CA THR A 216 -1.89 -1.02 -3.15
C THR A 216 -0.58 -1.59 -2.57
N ILE A 217 0.27 -2.20 -3.40
CA ILE A 217 1.56 -2.72 -2.95
C ILE A 217 2.49 -1.62 -2.46
N PHE A 218 2.60 -0.50 -3.18
CA PHE A 218 3.50 0.58 -2.79
C PHE A 218 3.13 1.18 -1.43
N TYR A 219 1.85 1.42 -1.18
CA TYR A 219 1.38 1.88 0.13
C TYR A 219 1.61 0.83 1.23
N PHE A 220 1.45 -0.46 0.92
CA PHE A 220 1.82 -1.53 1.85
C PHE A 220 3.32 -1.49 2.18
N CYS A 221 4.20 -1.37 1.18
CA CYS A 221 5.64 -1.27 1.42
C CYS A 221 6.00 -0.07 2.31
N ARG A 222 5.29 1.06 2.17
CA ARG A 222 5.47 2.20 3.08
C ARG A 222 5.05 1.86 4.51
N ASP A 223 3.99 1.08 4.66
CA ASP A 223 3.55 0.59 5.97
C ASP A 223 4.55 -0.41 6.58
N CYS A 224 5.20 -1.26 5.78
CA CYS A 224 6.25 -2.18 6.25
C CYS A 224 7.41 -1.46 6.92
N TYR A 225 7.79 -0.28 6.40
CA TYR A 225 8.84 0.53 6.98
C TYR A 225 8.53 0.91 8.45
N HIS A 226 7.26 1.23 8.74
CA HIS A 226 6.80 1.58 10.08
C HIS A 226 6.40 0.37 10.93
N PHE A 227 5.97 -0.73 10.30
CA PHE A 227 5.44 -1.93 10.96
C PHE A 227 6.11 -3.22 10.44
N PRO A 228 7.37 -3.52 10.82
CA PRO A 228 8.05 -4.73 10.34
C PRO A 228 7.32 -6.03 10.69
N ALA A 229 6.68 -6.10 11.87
CA ALA A 229 5.89 -7.27 12.26
C ALA A 229 4.65 -7.47 11.35
N PHE A 230 4.07 -6.39 10.81
CA PHE A 230 2.99 -6.47 9.84
C PHE A 230 3.48 -7.05 8.51
N GLU A 231 4.66 -6.62 8.05
CA GLU A 231 5.32 -7.18 6.87
C GLU A 231 5.52 -8.69 7.03
N THR A 232 6.12 -9.12 8.14
CA THR A 232 6.36 -10.55 8.42
C THR A 232 5.07 -11.37 8.31
N GLU A 233 3.97 -10.90 8.90
CA GLU A 233 2.68 -11.59 8.82
C GLU A 233 2.13 -11.64 7.39
N VAL A 234 2.24 -10.57 6.61
CA VAL A 234 1.86 -10.59 5.19
C VAL A 234 2.69 -11.60 4.40
N ILE A 235 4.01 -11.63 4.61
CA ILE A 235 4.91 -12.55 3.92
C ILE A 235 4.60 -14.01 4.26
N ARG A 236 4.37 -14.33 5.54
CA ARG A 236 3.98 -15.68 5.97
C ARG A 236 2.67 -16.14 5.30
N ASN A 237 1.69 -15.25 5.23
CA ASN A 237 0.37 -15.55 4.66
C ASN A 237 0.30 -15.41 3.12
N SER A 238 1.37 -14.92 2.45
CA SER A 238 1.38 -14.63 1.00
C SER A 238 1.36 -15.86 0.08
N GLY A 239 1.35 -17.10 0.60
CA GLY A 239 1.49 -18.31 -0.22
C GLY A 239 0.41 -18.46 -1.31
N GLY A 240 -0.83 -18.09 -1.01
CA GLY A 240 -1.92 -18.05 -2.00
C GLY A 240 -1.72 -16.95 -3.04
N LEU A 241 -1.32 -15.75 -2.60
CA LEU A 241 -1.04 -14.61 -3.46
C LEU A 241 0.10 -14.92 -4.45
N VAL A 242 1.20 -15.52 -4.00
CA VAL A 242 2.33 -15.93 -4.85
C VAL A 242 1.90 -16.91 -5.92
N LYS A 243 1.08 -17.91 -5.58
CA LYS A 243 0.53 -18.87 -6.57
C LYS A 243 -0.30 -18.17 -7.64
N SER A 244 -1.07 -17.15 -7.28
CA SER A 244 -1.88 -16.38 -8.21
C SER A 244 -1.05 -15.40 -9.04
N LEU A 245 -0.07 -14.74 -8.45
CA LEU A 245 0.87 -13.86 -9.15
C LEU A 245 1.64 -14.60 -10.24
N ARG A 246 2.10 -15.83 -9.99
CA ARG A 246 2.78 -16.67 -11.02
C ARG A 246 1.95 -16.84 -12.30
N LYS A 247 0.62 -16.82 -12.19
CA LYS A 247 -0.28 -16.97 -13.34
C LYS A 247 -0.41 -15.71 -14.18
N VAL A 248 -0.11 -14.55 -13.59
CA VAL A 248 -0.30 -13.23 -14.23
C VAL A 248 0.99 -12.42 -14.39
N ALA A 249 2.12 -12.92 -13.88
CA ALA A 249 3.38 -12.19 -13.81
C ALA A 249 3.87 -11.71 -15.19
N LEU A 250 3.69 -12.53 -16.23
CA LEU A 250 4.07 -12.19 -17.61
C LEU A 250 3.16 -11.14 -18.27
N HIS A 251 2.01 -10.80 -17.67
CA HIS A 251 1.07 -9.84 -18.24
C HIS A 251 1.45 -8.38 -17.98
N HIS A 252 2.20 -8.09 -16.90
CA HIS A 252 2.65 -6.73 -16.59
C HIS A 252 3.86 -6.75 -15.66
N PRO A 253 4.88 -5.88 -15.87
CA PRO A 253 6.09 -5.84 -15.05
C PRO A 253 5.82 -5.76 -13.54
N VAL A 254 4.82 -5.00 -13.10
CA VAL A 254 4.49 -4.86 -11.68
C VAL A 254 4.16 -6.20 -10.99
N TYR A 255 3.50 -7.12 -11.69
CA TYR A 255 3.14 -8.42 -11.13
C TYR A 255 4.37 -9.30 -11.00
N GLN A 256 5.27 -9.26 -11.97
CA GLN A 256 6.57 -9.95 -11.91
C GLN A 256 7.45 -9.36 -10.80
N THR A 257 7.57 -8.04 -10.71
CA THR A 257 8.33 -7.37 -9.64
C THR A 257 7.78 -7.71 -8.26
N THR A 258 6.46 -7.68 -8.08
CA THR A 258 5.84 -8.03 -6.79
C THR A 258 6.02 -9.51 -6.46
N LEU A 259 5.93 -10.39 -7.46
CA LEU A 259 6.18 -11.82 -7.30
C LEU A 259 7.61 -12.07 -6.82
N ASP A 260 8.59 -11.47 -7.48
CA ASP A 260 10.00 -11.66 -7.15
C ASP A 260 10.31 -11.09 -5.77
N TRP A 261 9.80 -9.89 -5.45
CA TRP A 261 9.96 -9.30 -4.13
C TRP A 261 9.37 -10.17 -3.02
N LEU A 262 8.14 -10.68 -3.19
CA LEU A 262 7.52 -11.59 -2.23
C LEU A 262 8.31 -12.89 -2.11
N GLN A 263 8.81 -13.47 -3.21
CA GLN A 263 9.63 -14.67 -3.16
C GLN A 263 10.94 -14.44 -2.43
N THR A 264 11.62 -13.32 -2.67
CA THR A 264 12.82 -12.92 -1.93
C THR A 264 12.50 -12.85 -0.45
N LYS A 265 11.49 -12.08 -0.04
CA LYS A 265 11.08 -11.97 1.38
C LYS A 265 10.74 -13.33 2.01
N ARG A 266 10.06 -14.21 1.28
CA ARG A 266 9.73 -15.57 1.75
C ARG A 266 10.96 -16.46 1.97
N ALA A 267 12.04 -16.26 1.21
CA ALA A 267 13.30 -16.98 1.43
C ALA A 267 13.81 -16.77 2.86
N LEU A 268 13.72 -15.54 3.37
CA LEU A 268 14.11 -15.22 4.75
C LEU A 268 13.04 -15.62 5.77
N TYR A 269 11.77 -15.27 5.57
CA TYR A 269 10.74 -15.35 6.62
C TYR A 269 9.97 -16.67 6.70
N VAL A 270 10.09 -17.52 5.68
CA VAL A 270 9.33 -18.77 5.57
C VAL A 270 10.23 -19.97 5.31
N GLN A 271 11.28 -19.79 4.54
CA GLN A 271 12.21 -20.87 4.17
C GLN A 271 13.49 -20.87 5.03
N ASP A 272 13.66 -19.85 5.88
CA ASP A 272 14.82 -19.67 6.76
C ASP A 272 16.17 -19.79 6.00
N SER A 273 16.23 -19.28 4.75
CA SER A 273 17.39 -19.39 3.87
C SER A 273 18.02 -18.02 3.61
N LEU A 274 19.05 -17.68 4.39
CA LEU A 274 19.80 -16.43 4.22
C LEU A 274 20.53 -16.38 2.86
N THR A 275 21.12 -17.50 2.41
CA THR A 275 21.82 -17.56 1.12
C THR A 275 20.89 -17.28 -0.05
N GLU A 276 19.71 -17.92 -0.08
CA GLU A 276 18.71 -17.67 -1.13
C GLU A 276 18.20 -16.22 -1.04
N TYR A 277 18.03 -15.69 0.17
CA TYR A 277 17.66 -14.29 0.38
C TYR A 277 18.67 -13.31 -0.21
N ILE A 278 19.98 -13.50 0.06
CA ILE A 278 21.06 -12.66 -0.47
C ILE A 278 21.10 -12.75 -1.99
N SER A 279 21.11 -13.96 -2.55
CA SER A 279 21.14 -14.18 -4.01
C SER A 279 19.97 -13.51 -4.73
N ARG A 280 18.75 -13.68 -4.20
CA ARG A 280 17.55 -13.04 -4.76
C ARG A 280 17.52 -11.54 -4.56
N THR A 281 18.08 -11.03 -3.46
CA THR A 281 18.22 -9.58 -3.23
C THR A 281 19.17 -8.95 -4.24
N ASP A 282 20.33 -9.57 -4.47
CA ASP A 282 21.27 -9.15 -5.51
C ASP A 282 20.61 -9.10 -6.90
N HIS A 283 19.96 -10.20 -7.29
CA HIS A 283 19.21 -10.25 -8.55
C HIS A 283 18.15 -9.14 -8.63
N PHE A 284 17.35 -8.95 -7.59
CA PHE A 284 16.30 -7.93 -7.57
C PHE A 284 16.86 -6.52 -7.77
N ILE A 285 17.97 -6.18 -7.11
CA ILE A 285 18.60 -4.86 -7.22
C ILE A 285 19.14 -4.62 -8.65
N ARG A 286 19.74 -5.64 -9.26
CA ARG A 286 20.26 -5.57 -10.65
C ARG A 286 19.14 -5.48 -11.69
N THR A 287 18.02 -6.17 -11.47
CA THR A 287 16.95 -6.33 -12.47
C THR A 287 15.98 -5.16 -12.51
N TYR A 288 15.64 -4.58 -11.36
CA TYR A 288 14.55 -3.60 -11.26
C TYR A 288 15.05 -2.16 -11.16
N SER A 289 14.38 -1.24 -11.85
CA SER A 289 14.77 0.17 -11.93
C SER A 289 14.54 0.96 -10.62
N GLU A 290 14.94 2.23 -10.63
CA GLU A 290 14.76 3.22 -9.54
C GLU A 290 13.31 3.32 -9.03
N ARG A 291 12.31 3.03 -9.89
CA ARG A 291 10.89 3.02 -9.53
C ARG A 291 10.58 2.14 -8.31
N TYR A 292 11.37 1.08 -8.10
CA TYR A 292 11.15 0.10 -7.04
C TYR A 292 12.15 0.23 -5.88
N ASN A 293 12.74 1.40 -5.66
CA ASN A 293 13.74 1.59 -4.60
C ASN A 293 13.22 1.34 -3.19
N LEU A 294 11.93 1.61 -2.93
CA LEU A 294 11.35 1.26 -1.64
C LEU A 294 11.41 -0.26 -1.39
N PHE A 295 11.24 -1.07 -2.43
CA PHE A 295 11.30 -2.53 -2.34
C PHE A 295 12.74 -2.97 -2.06
N LYS A 296 13.71 -2.37 -2.76
CA LYS A 296 15.16 -2.60 -2.54
C LYS A 296 15.57 -2.22 -1.12
N LEU A 297 15.16 -1.06 -0.64
CA LEU A 297 15.42 -0.58 0.73
C LEU A 297 14.88 -1.55 1.77
N LEU A 298 13.63 -2.01 1.61
CA LEU A 298 13.05 -2.99 2.52
C LEU A 298 13.80 -4.33 2.48
N LEU A 299 14.34 -4.76 1.34
CA LEU A 299 15.16 -5.96 1.27
C LEU A 299 16.48 -5.80 2.03
N LEU A 300 17.15 -4.67 1.84
CA LEU A 300 18.42 -4.36 2.51
C LEU A 300 18.25 -4.17 4.02
N MET A 301 17.15 -3.55 4.47
CA MET A 301 16.83 -3.44 5.90
C MET A 301 16.68 -4.80 6.57
N ASP A 302 16.03 -5.75 5.88
CA ASP A 302 15.87 -7.10 6.40
C ASP A 302 17.17 -7.89 6.38
N LEU A 303 18.02 -7.67 5.37
CA LEU A 303 19.37 -8.22 5.34
C LEU A 303 20.19 -7.71 6.53
N PHE A 304 20.19 -6.39 6.77
CA PHE A 304 20.86 -5.77 7.91
C PHE A 304 20.39 -6.36 9.25
N ARG A 305 19.08 -6.49 9.44
CA ARG A 305 18.50 -7.09 10.65
C ARG A 305 18.93 -8.54 10.82
N ALA A 306 18.86 -9.34 9.76
CA ALA A 306 19.26 -10.74 9.79
C ALA A 306 20.75 -10.90 10.14
N LEU A 307 21.63 -10.15 9.49
CA LEU A 307 23.07 -10.17 9.74
C LEU A 307 23.40 -9.75 11.18
N THR A 308 22.74 -8.70 11.68
CA THR A 308 22.90 -8.23 13.06
C THR A 308 22.50 -9.32 14.08
N LEU A 309 21.35 -9.96 13.86
CA LEU A 309 20.85 -11.01 14.75
C LEU A 309 21.75 -12.26 14.76
N LEU A 310 22.39 -12.55 13.62
CA LEU A 310 23.30 -13.69 13.46
C LEU A 310 24.74 -13.39 13.88
N GLY A 311 25.06 -12.13 14.21
CA GLY A 311 26.38 -11.73 14.68
C GLY A 311 27.41 -11.38 13.60
N PHE A 312 27.00 -11.23 12.34
CA PHE A 312 27.84 -10.80 11.20
C PHE A 312 28.10 -9.29 11.25
N LYS A 313 29.01 -8.87 12.13
CA LYS A 313 29.23 -7.44 12.45
C LYS A 313 29.71 -6.64 11.25
N GLU A 314 30.72 -7.12 10.53
CA GLU A 314 31.31 -6.39 9.40
C GLU A 314 30.28 -6.21 8.27
N GLU A 315 29.62 -7.30 7.88
CA GLU A 315 28.60 -7.30 6.85
C GLU A 315 27.40 -6.42 7.22
N SER A 316 26.95 -6.47 8.49
CA SER A 316 25.88 -5.61 8.97
C SER A 316 26.26 -4.12 8.89
N GLN A 317 27.51 -3.76 9.23
CA GLN A 317 28.01 -2.39 9.12
C GLN A 317 28.10 -1.93 7.66
N THR A 318 28.53 -2.82 6.74
CA THR A 318 28.56 -2.52 5.31
C THR A 318 27.16 -2.21 4.76
N ILE A 319 26.16 -3.04 5.08
CA ILE A 319 24.78 -2.79 4.65
C ILE A 319 24.23 -1.51 5.29
N GLN A 320 24.50 -1.28 6.58
CA GLN A 320 24.05 -0.07 7.27
C GLN A 320 24.61 1.21 6.64
N ALA A 321 25.92 1.21 6.34
CA ALA A 321 26.58 2.33 5.66
C ALA A 321 25.96 2.57 4.27
N PHE A 322 25.77 1.50 3.48
CA PHE A 322 25.09 1.61 2.18
C PHE A 322 23.69 2.20 2.30
N ILE A 323 22.86 1.72 3.23
CA ILE A 323 21.50 2.24 3.42
C ILE A 323 21.53 3.74 3.77
N GLY A 324 22.46 4.15 4.64
CA GLY A 324 22.64 5.55 5.02
C GLY A 324 23.00 6.44 3.82
N ASP A 325 24.01 6.02 3.05
CA ASP A 325 24.47 6.74 1.85
C ASP A 325 23.35 6.82 0.80
N TYR A 326 22.70 5.69 0.53
CA TYR A 326 21.66 5.57 -0.48
C TYR A 326 20.42 6.40 -0.15
N HIS A 327 19.99 6.41 1.11
CA HIS A 327 18.86 7.22 1.54
C HIS A 327 19.20 8.73 1.55
N ALA A 328 20.44 9.10 1.87
CA ALA A 328 20.91 10.49 1.76
C ALA A 328 20.88 10.98 0.30
N ILE A 329 21.32 10.14 -0.65
CA ILE A 329 21.23 10.42 -2.09
C ILE A 329 19.77 10.66 -2.52
N GLN A 330 18.82 9.85 -2.02
CA GLN A 330 17.40 10.01 -2.34
C GLN A 330 16.76 11.29 -1.77
N ILE A 331 17.26 11.83 -0.65
CA ILE A 331 16.75 13.07 -0.04
C ILE A 331 17.36 14.31 -0.70
N ALA A 332 18.65 14.27 -1.04
CA ALA A 332 19.40 15.44 -1.51
C ALA A 332 19.16 15.78 -2.98
N ALA A 333 18.87 14.78 -3.82
CA ALA A 333 18.53 14.95 -5.23
C ALA A 333 17.07 15.30 -5.38
#